data_AF-A0A3B7L7K1-F1
#
_entry.id   AF-A0A3B7L7K1-F1
#
_cell.length_a   1.000
_cell.length_b   1.000
_cell.length_c   1.000
_cell.angle_alpha   90.00
_cell.angle_beta   90.00
_cell.angle_gamma   90.00
#
_symmetry.space_group_name_H-M   'P 1'
#
loop_
_entity.id
_entity.type
_entity.pdbx_description
1 polymer ?
#
loop_
_entity_poly.entity_id
_entity_poly.type
_entity_poly.pdbx_seq_one_letter_code
_entity_poly.pdbx_strand_id
1 'polypeptide(L)'
;MRLIFLIDHLSTWTGKLFAWSILILTFVVSYEVFMRYVMGAPTTWAYDTSYMLYGTLFMMSGAYALAHNAHVRADVVSRYFPTRVQAGLELALYLVFFYPGILALLFYGWDFFAISYRQNEHSSYTPGGPPIWPYKFVIPACAALLALQGLAEVARCVLCLRHGKWPRRLGDVEEIAIPINKEAEIKAAQEQSKEPRQ
;
A
#
# COMPACT_ATOMS: atom_id res chain seq x y z
N MET A 1 1.84 -11.07 20.05
CA MET A 1 0.69 -11.29 19.14
C MET A 1 -0.26 -10.09 19.11
N ARG A 2 -0.85 -9.63 20.23
CA ARG A 2 -1.79 -8.49 20.23
C ARG A 2 -1.26 -7.22 19.55
N LEU A 3 0.01 -6.87 19.76
CA LEU A 3 0.62 -5.67 19.19
C LEU A 3 0.78 -5.75 17.66
N ILE A 4 1.07 -6.94 17.11
CA ILE A 4 1.17 -7.19 15.66
C ILE A 4 -0.19 -6.97 15.01
N PHE A 5 -1.25 -7.57 15.58
CA PHE A 5 -2.61 -7.41 15.08
C PHE A 5 -3.12 -5.97 15.17
N LEU A 6 -2.72 -5.22 16.19
CA LEU A 6 -3.08 -3.81 16.33
C LEU A 6 -2.44 -2.95 15.23
N ILE A 7 -1.15 -3.20 14.93
CA ILE A 7 -0.42 -2.55 13.85
C ILE A 7 -1.08 -2.85 12.50
N ASP A 8 -1.38 -4.11 12.21
CA ASP A 8 -2.04 -4.51 10.96
C ASP A 8 -3.42 -3.84 10.81
N HIS A 9 -4.18 -3.78 11.89
CA HIS A 9 -5.51 -3.18 11.89
C HIS A 9 -5.44 -1.67 11.69
N LEU A 10 -4.45 -1.00 12.30
CA LEU A 10 -4.21 0.41 12.10
C LEU A 10 -3.84 0.72 10.64
N SER A 11 -2.90 -0.03 10.06
CA SER A 11 -2.51 0.14 8.65
C SER A 11 -3.67 -0.12 7.70
N THR A 12 -4.45 -1.18 7.96
CA THR A 12 -5.64 -1.54 7.17
C THR A 12 -6.72 -0.46 7.24
N TRP A 13 -7.02 0.02 8.45
CA TRP A 13 -8.03 1.04 8.66
C TRP A 13 -7.64 2.36 8.02
N THR A 14 -6.36 2.74 8.13
CA THR A 14 -5.83 3.95 7.48
C THR A 14 -5.96 3.85 5.96
N GLY A 15 -5.56 2.74 5.34
CA GLY A 15 -5.75 2.56 3.90
C GLY A 15 -7.22 2.62 3.46
N LYS A 16 -8.14 2.02 4.22
CA LYS A 16 -9.59 2.11 3.96
C LYS A 16 -10.12 3.53 4.09
N LEU A 17 -9.62 4.30 5.05
CA LEU A 17 -10.00 5.71 5.21
C LEU A 17 -9.58 6.52 3.97
N PHE A 18 -8.34 6.35 3.50
CA PHE A 18 -7.83 7.04 2.33
C PHE A 18 -8.39 6.50 1.00
N ALA A 19 -8.98 5.31 0.97
CA ALA A 19 -9.72 4.83 -0.19
C ALA A 19 -10.92 5.75 -0.52
N TRP A 20 -11.54 6.40 0.47
CA TRP A 20 -12.61 7.38 0.23
C TRP A 20 -12.14 8.63 -0.52
N SER A 21 -10.84 8.94 -0.49
CA SER A 21 -10.27 10.05 -1.26
C SER A 21 -10.49 9.90 -2.77
N ILE A 22 -10.67 8.67 -3.29
CA ILE A 22 -10.99 8.47 -4.71
C ILE A 22 -12.34 9.07 -5.08
N LEU A 23 -13.35 8.93 -4.21
CA LEU A 23 -14.68 9.47 -4.48
C LEU A 23 -14.66 10.99 -4.48
N ILE A 24 -13.90 11.58 -3.54
CA ILE A 24 -13.70 13.03 -3.46
C ILE A 24 -12.96 13.50 -4.72
N LEU A 25 -11.90 12.82 -5.13
CA LEU A 25 -11.15 13.14 -6.34
C LEU A 25 -12.04 13.09 -7.59
N THR A 26 -12.81 12.01 -7.75
CA THR A 26 -13.75 11.88 -8.88
C THR A 26 -14.74 13.03 -8.90
N PHE A 27 -15.32 13.38 -7.75
CA PHE A 27 -16.24 14.51 -7.65
C PHE A 27 -15.60 15.85 -8.05
N VAL A 28 -14.39 16.14 -7.53
CA VAL A 28 -13.66 17.39 -7.86
C VAL A 28 -13.37 17.48 -9.35
N VAL A 29 -12.89 16.39 -9.97
CA VAL A 29 -12.59 16.36 -11.40
C VAL A 29 -13.87 16.50 -12.24
N SER A 30 -14.94 15.78 -11.89
CA SER A 30 -16.23 15.90 -12.59
C SER A 30 -16.82 17.30 -12.48
N TYR A 31 -16.70 17.94 -11.31
CA TYR A 31 -17.13 19.31 -11.09
C TYR A 31 -16.33 20.29 -11.95
N GLU A 32 -15.00 20.15 -12.02
CA GLU A 32 -14.16 21.02 -12.86
C GLU A 32 -14.48 20.86 -14.35
N VAL A 33 -14.68 19.62 -14.81
CA VAL A 33 -15.10 19.35 -16.20
C VAL A 33 -16.44 20.02 -16.48
N PHE A 34 -17.41 19.92 -15.58
CA PHE A 34 -18.71 20.59 -15.72
C PHE A 34 -18.55 22.11 -15.79
N MET A 35 -17.82 22.71 -14.85
CA MET A 35 -17.62 24.15 -14.78
C MET A 35 -16.90 24.68 -16.02
N ARG A 36 -15.91 23.94 -16.53
CA ARG A 36 -15.12 24.33 -17.70
C ARG A 36 -15.89 24.21 -19.00
N TYR A 37 -16.60 23.10 -19.22
CA TYR A 37 -17.20 22.81 -20.52
C TYR A 37 -18.68 23.19 -20.62
N VAL A 38 -19.42 23.18 -19.51
CA VAL A 38 -20.85 23.54 -19.49
C VAL A 38 -21.04 25.00 -19.10
N MET A 39 -20.38 25.44 -18.04
CA MET A 39 -20.56 26.81 -17.50
C MET A 39 -19.57 27.82 -18.11
N GLY A 40 -18.53 27.36 -18.82
CA GLY A 40 -17.49 28.22 -19.38
C GLY A 40 -16.65 28.97 -18.33
N ALA A 41 -16.69 28.53 -17.07
CA ALA A 41 -16.07 29.19 -15.93
C ALA A 41 -15.11 28.23 -15.20
N PRO A 42 -13.88 28.02 -15.71
CA PRO A 42 -12.92 27.09 -15.12
C PRO A 42 -12.53 27.50 -13.70
N THR A 43 -12.35 26.52 -12.81
CA THR A 43 -11.95 26.83 -11.43
C THR A 43 -10.44 26.78 -11.26
N THR A 44 -9.93 27.67 -10.41
CA THR A 44 -8.50 27.81 -10.15
C THR A 44 -7.98 26.79 -9.14
N TRP A 45 -8.84 26.30 -8.23
CA TRP A 45 -8.45 25.42 -7.11
C TRP A 45 -8.56 23.92 -7.41
N ALA A 46 -9.35 23.52 -8.41
CA ALA A 46 -9.65 22.11 -8.65
C ALA A 46 -8.41 21.33 -9.08
N TYR A 47 -7.51 21.93 -9.85
CA TYR A 47 -6.26 21.29 -10.27
C TYR A 47 -5.38 20.93 -9.07
N ASP A 48 -5.08 21.89 -8.20
CA ASP A 48 -4.26 21.68 -7.01
C ASP A 48 -4.86 20.62 -6.08
N THR A 49 -6.17 20.71 -5.86
CA THR A 49 -6.90 19.77 -5.00
C THR A 49 -6.83 18.35 -5.56
N SER A 50 -7.07 18.20 -6.87
CA SER A 50 -7.01 16.90 -7.54
C SER A 50 -5.62 16.29 -7.49
N TYR A 51 -4.59 17.10 -7.74
CA TYR A 51 -3.19 16.68 -7.68
C TYR A 51 -2.79 16.20 -6.28
N MET A 52 -3.13 16.99 -5.24
CA MET A 52 -2.83 16.65 -3.85
C MET A 52 -3.58 15.38 -3.41
N LEU A 53 -4.86 15.24 -3.76
CA LEU A 53 -5.66 14.05 -3.44
C LEU A 53 -5.13 12.80 -4.13
N TYR A 54 -4.76 12.91 -5.42
CA TYR A 54 -4.21 11.79 -6.18
C TYR A 54 -2.90 11.28 -5.59
N GLY A 55 -1.95 12.18 -5.32
CA GLY A 55 -0.68 11.81 -4.69
C GLY A 55 -0.88 11.24 -3.28
N THR A 56 -1.81 11.79 -2.51
CA THR A 56 -2.14 11.30 -1.17
C THR A 56 -2.68 9.87 -1.22
N LEU A 57 -3.61 9.61 -2.15
CA LEU A 57 -4.17 8.27 -2.36
C LEU A 57 -3.09 7.27 -2.73
N PHE A 58 -2.22 7.62 -3.69
CA PHE A 58 -1.12 6.75 -4.12
C PHE A 58 -0.17 6.42 -2.96
N MET A 59 0.28 7.45 -2.23
CA MET A 59 1.21 7.27 -1.11
C MET A 59 0.61 6.38 -0.02
N MET A 60 -0.64 6.65 0.39
CA MET A 60 -1.25 5.89 1.49
C MET A 60 -1.67 4.47 1.09
N SER A 61 -1.85 4.21 -0.21
CA SER A 61 -2.10 2.86 -0.72
C SER A 61 -0.91 1.90 -0.47
N GLY A 62 0.31 2.42 -0.43
CA GLY A 62 1.52 1.62 -0.17
C GLY A 62 1.52 0.98 1.22
N ALA A 63 1.13 1.74 2.26
CA ALA A 63 1.01 1.21 3.63
C ALA A 63 -0.08 0.11 3.73
N TYR A 64 -1.18 0.29 3.01
CA TYR A 64 -2.26 -0.70 2.94
C TYR A 64 -1.83 -1.99 2.23
N ALA A 65 -1.13 -1.85 1.10
CA ALA A 65 -0.62 -2.99 0.33
C ALA A 65 0.37 -3.83 1.15
N LEU A 66 1.23 -3.18 1.94
CA LEU A 66 2.14 -3.88 2.84
C LEU A 66 1.39 -4.65 3.93
N ALA A 67 0.35 -4.08 4.52
CA ALA A 67 -0.48 -4.76 5.52
C ALA A 67 -1.20 -6.01 4.96
N HIS A 68 -1.58 -5.98 3.68
CA HIS A 68 -2.23 -7.11 3.00
C HIS A 68 -1.24 -8.08 2.34
N ASN A 69 0.07 -7.91 2.54
CA ASN A 69 1.09 -8.71 1.87
C ASN A 69 0.99 -8.68 0.32
N ALA A 70 0.36 -7.64 -0.23
CA ALA A 70 0.33 -7.38 -1.66
C ALA A 70 1.63 -6.68 -2.15
N HIS A 71 2.53 -6.36 -1.22
CA HIS A 71 3.87 -5.89 -1.56
C HIS A 71 4.64 -7.02 -2.23
N VAL A 72 5.28 -6.76 -3.37
CA VAL A 72 6.03 -7.78 -4.12
C VAL A 72 7.11 -8.37 -3.21
N ARG A 73 6.89 -9.62 -2.79
CA ARG A 73 7.86 -10.44 -2.06
C ARG A 73 8.53 -11.37 -3.05
N ALA A 74 9.75 -11.79 -2.75
CA ALA A 74 10.44 -12.84 -3.52
C ALA A 74 9.83 -14.22 -3.20
N ASP A 75 8.52 -14.38 -3.41
CA ASP A 75 7.77 -15.58 -3.03
C ASP A 75 8.09 -16.76 -3.94
N VAL A 76 8.48 -16.52 -5.20
CA VAL A 76 8.82 -17.60 -6.16
C VAL A 76 10.12 -18.29 -5.76
N VAL A 77 11.15 -17.53 -5.41
CA VAL A 77 12.47 -18.07 -5.05
C VAL A 77 12.43 -18.67 -3.64
N SER A 78 11.71 -18.04 -2.72
CA SER A 78 11.67 -18.47 -1.32
C SER A 78 10.88 -19.77 -1.07
N ARG A 79 9.95 -20.15 -1.95
CA ARG A 79 9.20 -21.42 -1.88
C ARG A 79 10.06 -22.68 -2.02
N TYR A 80 11.25 -22.58 -2.60
CA TYR A 80 12.17 -23.72 -2.74
C TYR A 80 13.04 -23.96 -1.50
N PHE A 81 13.01 -23.06 -0.51
CA PHE A 81 13.84 -23.15 0.68
C PHE A 81 13.07 -23.64 1.91
N PRO A 82 13.75 -24.27 2.89
CA PRO A 82 13.13 -24.60 4.16
C PRO A 82 12.69 -23.34 4.91
N THR A 83 11.63 -23.45 5.69
CA THR A 83 10.91 -22.33 6.34
C THR A 83 11.82 -21.38 7.12
N ARG A 84 12.87 -21.91 7.76
CA ARG A 84 13.84 -21.09 8.50
C ARG A 84 14.74 -20.24 7.60
N VAL A 85 15.14 -20.76 6.44
CA VAL A 85 15.96 -20.02 5.47
C VAL A 85 15.12 -18.93 4.81
N GLN A 86 13.86 -19.23 4.47
CA GLN A 86 12.90 -18.23 3.99
C GLN A 86 12.75 -17.07 4.98
N ALA A 87 12.49 -17.36 6.26
CA ALA A 87 12.35 -16.33 7.29
C ALA A 87 13.64 -15.53 7.52
N GLY A 88 14.80 -16.16 7.41
CA GLY A 88 16.11 -15.49 7.51
C GLY A 88 16.37 -14.54 6.34
N LEU A 89 16.07 -14.98 5.11
CA LEU A 89 16.19 -14.16 3.91
C LEU A 89 15.26 -12.94 3.97
N GLU A 90 13.99 -13.15 4.33
CA GLU A 90 13.04 -12.05 4.48
C GLU A 90 13.47 -11.06 5.56
N LEU A 91 13.95 -11.55 6.71
CA LEU A 91 14.47 -10.69 7.77
C LEU A 91 15.65 -9.84 7.27
N ALA A 92 16.58 -10.44 6.52
CA ALA A 92 17.70 -9.72 5.94
C ALA A 92 17.24 -8.66 4.92
N LEU A 93 16.27 -8.99 4.06
CA LEU A 93 15.71 -8.04 3.10
C LEU A 93 15.04 -6.85 3.79
N TYR A 94 14.29 -7.11 4.87
CA TYR A 94 13.71 -6.02 5.66
C TYR A 94 14.80 -5.13 6.25
N LEU A 95 15.82 -5.70 6.89
CA LEU A 95 16.86 -4.92 7.58
C LEU A 95 17.79 -4.17 6.62
N VAL A 96 18.14 -4.74 5.47
CA VAL A 96 19.15 -4.19 4.55
C VAL A 96 18.53 -3.28 3.48
N PHE A 97 17.32 -3.58 3.01
CA PHE A 97 16.71 -2.83 1.91
C PHE A 97 15.50 -2.01 2.37
N PHE A 98 14.59 -2.60 3.14
CA PHE A 98 13.36 -1.92 3.53
C PHE A 98 13.61 -0.80 4.53
N TYR A 99 14.22 -1.10 5.70
CA TYR A 99 14.39 -0.10 6.75
C TYR A 99 15.26 1.08 6.34
N PRO A 100 16.42 0.90 5.68
CA PRO A 100 17.23 2.04 5.26
C PRO A 100 16.46 2.95 4.30
N GLY A 101 15.70 2.38 3.35
CA GLY A 101 14.87 3.15 2.42
C GLY A 101 13.73 3.89 3.11
N ILE A 102 12.98 3.21 3.98
CA ILE A 102 11.83 3.80 4.68
C ILE A 102 12.26 4.84 5.71
N LEU A 103 13.35 4.60 6.43
CA LEU A 103 13.89 5.58 7.38
C LEU A 103 14.43 6.82 6.65
N ALA A 104 15.14 6.63 5.53
CA ALA A 104 15.55 7.77 4.70
C ALA A 104 14.33 8.57 4.22
N LEU A 105 13.29 7.89 3.72
CA LEU A 105 12.04 8.54 3.31
C LEU A 105 11.37 9.29 4.46
N LEU A 106 11.41 8.74 5.68
CA LEU A 106 10.86 9.39 6.87
C LEU A 106 11.64 10.64 7.28
N PHE A 107 12.98 10.56 7.35
CA PHE A 107 13.82 11.69 7.74
C PHE A 107 13.78 12.82 6.71
N TYR A 108 14.07 12.51 5.45
CA TYR A 108 14.04 13.52 4.39
C TYR A 108 12.63 14.03 4.10
N GLY A 109 11.61 13.15 4.22
CA GLY A 109 10.22 13.55 4.11
C GLY A 109 9.78 14.50 5.22
N TRP A 110 10.26 14.29 6.44
CA TRP A 110 10.02 15.20 7.56
C TRP A 110 10.66 16.57 7.33
N ASP A 111 11.91 16.62 6.91
CA ASP A 111 12.58 17.89 6.60
C ASP A 111 11.86 18.63 5.47
N PHE A 112 11.45 17.91 4.42
CA PHE A 112 10.69 18.48 3.31
C PHE A 112 9.35 19.08 3.76
N PHE A 113 8.64 18.40 4.66
CA PHE A 113 7.43 18.92 5.28
C PHE A 113 7.72 20.13 6.19
N ALA A 114 8.72 20.04 7.07
CA ALA A 114 9.02 21.08 8.05
C ALA A 114 9.43 22.40 7.40
N ILE A 115 10.21 22.33 6.31
CA ILE A 115 10.58 23.49 5.50
C ILE A 115 9.34 24.16 4.90
N SER A 116 8.42 23.37 4.35
CA SER A 116 7.18 23.84 3.73
C SER A 116 6.22 24.47 4.75
N TYR A 117 6.10 23.83 5.92
CA TYR A 117 5.27 24.31 7.03
C TYR A 117 5.78 25.65 7.57
N ARG A 118 7.10 25.78 7.79
CA ARG A 118 7.70 27.02 8.30
C ARG A 118 7.59 28.19 7.33
N GLN A 119 7.61 27.93 6.04
CA GLN A 119 7.46 28.95 4.99
C GLN A 119 6.00 29.22 4.63
N ASN A 120 5.06 28.45 5.18
CA ASN A 120 3.67 28.42 4.76
C ASN A 120 3.53 28.41 3.23
N GLU A 121 4.20 27.43 2.62
CA GLU A 121 4.31 27.32 1.18
C GLU A 121 2.95 27.07 0.53
N HIS A 122 2.66 27.81 -0.53
CA HIS A 122 1.44 27.67 -1.33
C HIS A 122 1.77 27.07 -2.69
N SER A 123 0.77 26.48 -3.35
CA SER A 123 0.96 25.92 -4.69
C SER A 123 1.42 26.99 -5.69
N SER A 124 2.45 26.66 -6.48
CA SER A 124 2.96 27.50 -7.56
C SER A 124 2.19 27.33 -8.87
N TYR A 125 1.30 26.34 -8.96
CA TYR A 125 0.50 26.10 -10.17
C TYR A 125 -0.62 27.13 -10.34
N THR A 126 -1.13 27.66 -9.24
CA THR A 126 -2.23 28.62 -9.21
C THR A 126 -1.82 29.87 -8.44
N PRO A 127 -2.05 31.09 -8.96
CA PRO A 127 -1.84 32.31 -8.20
C PRO A 127 -2.69 32.31 -6.92
N GLY A 128 -2.04 32.36 -5.74
CA GLY A 128 -2.74 32.27 -4.46
C GLY A 128 -3.32 30.88 -4.15
N GLY A 129 -2.71 29.82 -4.68
CA GLY A 129 -3.13 28.44 -4.47
C GLY A 129 -3.14 28.00 -2.99
N PRO A 130 -3.75 26.84 -2.68
CA PRO A 130 -3.87 26.37 -1.30
C PRO A 130 -2.52 26.04 -0.67
N PRO A 131 -2.44 26.03 0.68
CA PRO A 131 -1.22 25.65 1.39
C PRO A 131 -0.86 24.20 1.08
N ILE A 132 0.40 23.94 0.72
CA ILE A 132 0.85 22.64 0.23
C ILE A 132 1.44 21.74 1.33
N TRP A 133 1.77 22.33 2.48
CA TRP A 133 2.34 21.60 3.61
C TRP A 133 1.51 20.38 4.07
N PRO A 134 0.15 20.35 4.04
CA PRO A 134 -0.60 19.17 4.46
C PRO A 134 -0.36 17.98 3.52
N TYR A 135 -0.19 18.25 2.22
CA TYR A 135 0.15 17.23 1.24
C TYR A 135 1.57 16.71 1.44
N LYS A 136 2.54 17.60 1.68
CA LYS A 136 3.93 17.18 1.94
C LYS A 136 4.06 16.36 3.23
N PHE A 137 3.20 16.60 4.22
CA PHE A 137 3.14 15.78 5.45
C PHE A 137 2.73 14.32 5.19
N VAL A 138 2.01 14.04 4.10
CA VAL A 138 1.62 12.67 3.75
C VAL A 138 2.84 11.78 3.53
N ILE A 139 3.96 12.33 3.06
CA ILE A 139 5.21 11.60 2.82
C ILE A 139 5.77 10.99 4.12
N PRO A 140 6.12 11.78 5.16
CA PRO A 140 6.59 11.21 6.41
C PRO A 140 5.50 10.40 7.13
N ALA A 141 4.22 10.77 7.02
CA ALA A 141 3.13 9.99 7.61
C ALA A 141 3.05 8.57 7.02
N CYS A 142 3.11 8.43 5.70
CA CYS A 142 3.14 7.13 5.03
C CYS A 142 4.41 6.34 5.41
N ALA A 143 5.57 6.98 5.40
CA ALA A 143 6.83 6.34 5.79
C ALA A 143 6.78 5.82 7.23
N ALA A 144 6.18 6.56 8.16
CA ALA A 144 6.00 6.13 9.54
C ALA A 144 5.07 4.90 9.65
N LEU A 145 3.96 4.89 8.90
CA LEU A 145 3.06 3.73 8.85
C LEU A 145 3.74 2.51 8.24
N LEU A 146 4.51 2.68 7.18
CA LEU A 146 5.31 1.61 6.56
C LEU A 146 6.37 1.06 7.53
N ALA A 147 7.06 1.93 8.28
CA ALA A 147 8.03 1.51 9.29
C ALA A 147 7.35 0.70 10.41
N LEU A 148 6.20 1.16 10.89
CA LEU A 148 5.40 0.46 11.90
C LEU A 148 4.94 -0.91 11.39
N GLN A 149 4.44 -0.99 10.16
CA GLN A 149 4.03 -2.26 9.54
C GLN A 149 5.23 -3.20 9.30
N GLY A 150 6.38 -2.67 8.87
CA GLY A 150 7.62 -3.43 8.72
C GLY A 150 8.09 -4.03 10.05
N LEU A 151 7.81 -3.39 11.18
CA LEU A 151 8.14 -3.94 12.50
C LEU A 151 7.30 -5.17 12.85
N ALA A 152 6.01 -5.15 12.47
CA ALA A 152 5.13 -6.31 12.60
C ALA A 152 5.66 -7.50 11.76
N GLU A 153 6.11 -7.25 10.53
CA GLU A 153 6.65 -8.30 9.65
C GLU A 153 8.00 -8.85 10.14
N VAL A 154 8.91 -7.97 10.60
CA VAL A 154 10.16 -8.41 11.24
C VAL A 154 9.90 -9.27 12.47
N ALA A 155 8.95 -8.87 13.32
CA ALA A 155 8.58 -9.66 14.49
C ALA A 155 8.06 -11.05 14.10
N ARG A 156 7.29 -11.18 13.02
CA ARG A 156 6.84 -12.47 12.49
C ARG A 156 8.00 -13.32 11.97
N CYS A 157 8.96 -12.72 11.26
CA CYS A 157 10.16 -13.42 10.79
C CYS A 157 10.97 -13.99 11.96
N VAL A 158 11.17 -13.19 13.02
CA VAL A 158 11.88 -13.62 14.23
C VAL A 158 11.14 -14.76 14.95
N LEU A 159 9.81 -14.68 15.04
CA LEU A 159 8.99 -15.76 15.61
C LEU A 159 9.07 -17.04 14.77
N CYS A 160 9.06 -16.93 13.44
CA CYS A 160 9.21 -18.06 12.53
C CYS A 160 10.58 -18.73 12.67
N LEU A 161 11.66 -17.95 12.82
CA LEU A 161 13.00 -18.48 13.08
C LEU A 161 13.08 -19.25 14.40
N ARG A 162 12.40 -18.77 15.46
CA ARG A 162 12.36 -19.45 16.77
C ARG A 162 11.51 -20.72 16.77
N HIS A 163 10.28 -20.64 16.27
CA HIS A 163 9.30 -21.73 16.39
C HIS A 163 9.22 -22.65 15.16
N GLY A 164 9.86 -22.28 14.04
CA GLY A 164 9.84 -23.05 12.79
C GLY A 164 8.50 -23.04 12.04
N LYS A 165 7.54 -22.21 12.46
CA LYS A 165 6.22 -22.09 11.83
C LYS A 165 5.84 -20.61 11.67
N TRP A 166 5.22 -20.29 10.54
CA TRP A 166 4.72 -18.94 10.28
C TRP A 166 3.50 -18.62 11.15
N PRO A 167 3.46 -17.45 11.83
CA PRO A 167 2.26 -17.00 12.52
C PRO A 167 1.17 -16.59 11.51
N ARG A 168 -0.09 -16.88 11.86
CA ARG A 168 -1.29 -16.59 11.04
C ARG A 168 -1.44 -15.08 10.78
N ARG A 169 -1.83 -14.69 9.55
CA ARG A 169 -2.02 -13.28 9.16
C ARG A 169 -3.51 -12.92 9.12
N LEU A 170 -3.81 -11.62 9.22
CA LEU A 170 -5.19 -11.10 9.09
C LEU A 170 -5.76 -11.26 7.67
N GLY A 171 -4.89 -11.32 6.66
CA GLY A 171 -5.24 -11.45 5.25
C GLY A 171 -5.03 -12.85 4.69
N ASP A 172 -4.99 -13.91 5.50
CA ASP A 172 -5.09 -15.30 5.02
C ASP A 172 -6.52 -15.56 4.50
N VAL A 173 -7.03 -14.71 3.60
CA VAL A 173 -7.95 -15.16 2.58
C VAL A 173 -7.07 -16.00 1.71
N GLU A 174 -7.28 -17.30 1.80
CA GLU A 174 -6.76 -18.30 0.88
C GLU A 174 -7.16 -17.83 -0.51
N GLU A 175 -6.32 -16.97 -1.14
CA GLU A 175 -6.37 -16.76 -2.57
C GLU A 175 -6.36 -18.17 -3.11
N ILE A 176 -7.39 -18.47 -3.89
CA ILE A 176 -7.71 -19.77 -4.43
C ILE A 176 -6.56 -20.13 -5.40
N ALA A 177 -5.38 -20.41 -4.85
CA ALA A 177 -4.36 -21.18 -5.49
C ALA A 177 -5.01 -22.55 -5.54
N ILE A 178 -5.75 -22.77 -6.62
CA ILE A 178 -6.16 -24.10 -7.03
C ILE A 178 -4.84 -24.89 -6.97
N PRO A 179 -4.68 -25.83 -6.02
CA PRO A 179 -3.46 -26.62 -5.98
C PRO A 179 -3.28 -27.18 -7.39
N ILE A 180 -2.06 -27.17 -7.93
CA ILE A 180 -1.78 -27.59 -9.33
C ILE A 180 -2.47 -28.94 -9.65
N ASN A 181 -2.62 -29.80 -8.65
CA ASN A 181 -3.36 -31.06 -8.70
C ASN A 181 -4.84 -30.89 -9.11
N LYS A 182 -5.54 -29.87 -8.59
CA LYS A 182 -6.92 -29.53 -8.96
C LYS A 182 -7.03 -28.87 -10.34
N GLU A 183 -6.01 -28.15 -10.82
CA GLU A 183 -6.02 -27.65 -12.21
C GLU A 183 -5.97 -28.82 -13.21
N ALA A 184 -5.19 -29.86 -12.90
CA ALA A 184 -5.16 -31.08 -13.69
C ALA A 184 -6.50 -31.85 -13.63
N GLU A 185 -7.12 -31.94 -12.45
CA GLU A 185 -8.46 -32.54 -12.29
C GLU A 185 -9.55 -31.76 -13.05
N ILE A 186 -9.50 -30.43 -13.05
CA ILE A 186 -10.46 -29.58 -13.77
C ILE A 186 -10.28 -29.73 -15.28
N LYS A 187 -9.04 -29.78 -15.78
CA LYS A 187 -8.77 -30.04 -17.21
C LYS A 187 -9.25 -31.44 -17.63
N ALA A 188 -8.98 -32.47 -16.83
CA ALA A 188 -9.45 -33.82 -17.09
C ALA A 188 -10.99 -33.92 -17.09
N ALA A 189 -11.66 -33.23 -16.16
CA ALA A 189 -13.12 -33.16 -16.11
C ALA A 189 -13.72 -32.38 -17.30
N GLN A 190 -13.03 -31.35 -17.79
CA GLN A 190 -13.43 -30.59 -18.98
C GLN A 190 -13.24 -31.40 -20.28
N GLU A 191 -12.23 -32.25 -20.36
CA GLU A 191 -12.01 -33.18 -21.48
C GLU A 191 -13.09 -34.28 -21.50
N GLN A 192 -13.42 -34.88 -20.34
CA GLN A 192 -14.52 -35.85 -20.23
C GLN A 192 -15.90 -35.27 -20.55
N SER A 193 -16.13 -33.98 -20.28
CA SER A 193 -17.39 -33.31 -20.65
C SER A 193 -17.50 -32.99 -22.14
N LYS A 194 -16.39 -33.03 -22.90
CA LYS A 194 -16.37 -32.79 -24.36
C LYS A 194 -16.54 -34.06 -25.18
N GLU A 195 -16.40 -35.25 -24.59
CA GLU A 195 -16.79 -36.48 -25.26
C GLU A 195 -18.32 -36.48 -25.45
N PRO A 196 -18.83 -36.56 -26.70
CA PRO A 196 -20.26 -36.65 -26.91
C PRO A 196 -20.76 -37.92 -26.24
N ARG A 197 -21.72 -37.76 -25.31
CA ARG A 197 -22.51 -38.88 -24.77
C ARG A 197 -23.05 -39.67 -25.96
N GLN A 198 -22.46 -40.85 -26.19
CA GLN A 198 -23.06 -41.87 -27.04
C GLN A 198 -24.32 -42.43 -26.39
#